data_AF-W1YRT7-F1
#
_entry.id   AF-W1YRT7-F1
#
_cell.length_a   1.000
_cell.length_b   1.000
_cell.length_c   1.000
_cell.angle_alpha   90.00
_cell.angle_beta   90.00
_cell.angle_gamma   90.00
#
_symmetry.space_group_name_H-M   'P 1'
#
loop_
_entity.id
_entity.type
_entity.pdbx_description
1 polymer ?
#
loop_
_entity_poly.entity_id
_entity_poly.type
_entity_poly.pdbx_seq_one_letter_code
_entity_poly.pdbx_strand_id
1 'polypeptide(L)' 'MLRSEDFTTAVRSGARAGSRRLVIHYSAGEAGDTTPALVGVVVPKKQVAKATHRNRIKRRVRAL' A
#
# COMPACT_ATOMS: atom_id res chain seq x y z
N MET A 1 3.74 3.95 4.77
CA MET A 1 5.00 4.11 4.02
C MET A 1 5.15 5.56 3.67
N LEU A 2 6.34 6.10 3.90
CA LEU A 2 6.60 7.53 3.77
C LEU A 2 7.48 7.81 2.55
N ARG A 3 8.33 6.85 2.17
CA ARG A 3 9.32 7.01 1.10
C ARG A 3 9.16 5.96 0.00
N SER A 4 9.63 6.27 -1.20
CA SER A 4 9.62 5.33 -2.34
C SER A 4 10.48 4.09 -2.11
N GLU A 5 11.53 4.21 -1.30
CA GLU A 5 12.38 3.10 -0.87
C GLU A 5 11.60 2.05 -0.06
N ASP A 6 10.76 2.48 0.90
CA ASP A 6 9.91 1.58 1.68
C ASP A 6 9.03 0.69 0.78
N PHE A 7 8.44 1.30 -0.25
CA PHE A 7 7.63 0.59 -1.24
C PHE A 7 8.46 -0.40 -2.05
N THR A 8 9.66 0.01 -2.48
CA THR A 8 10.54 -0.84 -3.27
C THR A 8 10.95 -2.07 -2.48
N THR A 9 11.32 -1.90 -1.22
CA THR A 9 11.63 -3.00 -0.30
C THR A 9 10.44 -3.93 -0.15
N ALA A 10 9.26 -3.41 0.22
CA ALA A 10 8.07 -4.26 0.41
C ALA A 10 7.67 -5.02 -0.87
N VAL A 11 7.82 -4.41 -2.04
CA VAL A 11 7.51 -5.07 -3.32
C VAL A 11 8.52 -6.16 -3.68
N ARG A 12 9.81 -5.93 -3.42
CA ARG A 12 10.89 -6.84 -3.84
C ARG A 12 11.15 -7.98 -2.86
N SER A 13 11.09 -7.70 -1.56
CA SER A 13 11.48 -8.67 -0.52
C SER A 13 10.35 -9.00 0.47
N GLY A 14 9.22 -8.31 0.40
CA GLY A 14 8.08 -8.56 1.28
C GLY A 14 7.23 -9.76 0.86
N ALA A 15 6.42 -10.25 1.79
CA ALA A 15 5.35 -11.20 1.52
C ALA A 15 4.30 -10.57 0.60
N ARG A 16 3.74 -11.38 -0.31
CA ARG A 16 2.73 -10.93 -1.28
C ARG A 16 1.44 -11.73 -1.09
N ALA A 17 0.33 -11.02 -0.97
CA ALA A 17 -1.02 -11.60 -1.02
C ALA A 17 -1.88 -10.82 -2.02
N GLY A 18 -2.81 -11.50 -2.68
CA GLY A 18 -3.58 -10.87 -3.75
C GLY A 18 -4.99 -11.42 -3.89
N SER A 19 -5.88 -10.55 -4.35
CA SER A 19 -7.23 -10.84 -4.81
C SER A 19 -7.46 -10.15 -6.15
N ARG A 20 -8.62 -10.40 -6.77
CA ARG A 20 -9.02 -9.73 -8.02
C ARG A 20 -8.99 -8.19 -7.94
N ARG A 21 -9.20 -7.61 -6.76
CA ARG A 21 -9.37 -6.15 -6.58
C ARG A 21 -8.22 -5.47 -5.84
N LEU A 22 -7.37 -6.22 -5.15
CA LEU A 22 -6.33 -5.68 -4.28
C LEU A 22 -5.14 -6.64 -4.22
N VAL A 23 -3.94 -6.08 -4.34
CA VAL A 23 -2.69 -6.78 -4.06
C VAL A 23 -2.01 -6.07 -2.91
N ILE A 24 -1.54 -6.83 -1.93
CA ILE A 24 -0.84 -6.36 -0.74
C ILE A 24 0.57 -6.91 -0.77
N HIS A 25 1.51 -6.00 -0.52
CA HIS A 25 2.89 -6.32 -0.23
C HIS A 25 3.15 -5.94 1.23
N TYR A 26 3.68 -6.87 2.00
CA TYR A 26 3.91 -6.73 3.43
C TYR A 26 5.37 -7.03 3.74
N SER A 27 6.05 -6.06 4.36
CA SER A 27 7.36 -6.26 4.96
C SER A 27 7.19 -6.11 6.45
N ALA A 28 7.46 -7.17 7.22
CA ALA A 28 7.66 -7.02 8.65
C ALA A 28 8.90 -6.14 8.84
N GLY A 29 8.77 -5.07 9.61
CA GLY A 29 9.92 -4.25 10.00
C GLY A 29 10.56 -4.82 11.26
N GLU A 30 11.81 -4.43 11.51
CA GLU A 30 12.50 -4.62 12.80
C GLU A 30 11.87 -3.79 13.95
N ALA A 31 10.96 -2.88 13.61
CA ALA A 31 10.29 -2.03 14.56
C ALA A 31 9.27 -2.84 15.35
N GLY A 32 9.56 -3.06 16.64
CA GLY A 32 8.73 -3.88 17.53
C GLY A 32 7.27 -3.44 17.63
N ASP A 33 6.47 -4.26 18.34
CA ASP A 33 5.00 -4.22 18.45
C ASP A 33 4.37 -2.86 18.80
N THR A 34 5.17 -1.89 19.25
CA THR A 34 4.74 -0.54 19.63
C THR A 34 4.74 0.49 18.49
N THR A 35 5.28 0.17 17.30
CA THR A 35 5.26 1.11 16.17
C THR A 35 4.02 0.91 15.29
N PRO A 36 3.30 1.99 14.91
CA PRO A 36 2.11 1.86 14.09
C PRO A 36 2.47 1.40 12.67
N ALA A 37 1.65 0.48 12.14
CA ALA A 37 1.84 -0.06 10.79
C ALA A 37 1.83 1.05 9.72
N LEU A 38 2.89 1.11 8.93
CA LEU A 38 3.05 2.11 7.87
C LEU A 38 2.37 1.67 6.57
N VAL A 39 1.19 2.20 6.26
CA VAL A 39 0.46 1.84 5.03
C VAL A 39 0.77 2.76 3.84
N GLY A 40 0.98 2.16 2.67
CA GLY A 40 1.16 2.84 1.39
C GLY A 40 0.14 2.34 0.35
N VAL A 41 -0.53 3.25 -0.38
CA VAL A 41 -1.57 2.87 -1.37
C VAL A 41 -1.26 3.46 -2.75
N VAL A 42 -1.04 2.58 -3.73
CA VAL A 42 -0.87 2.92 -5.14
C VAL A 42 -2.15 2.61 -5.91
N VAL A 43 -2.65 3.57 -6.69
CA VAL A 43 -3.81 3.38 -7.58
C VAL A 43 -3.38 3.73 -9.00
N PRO A 44 -3.30 2.76 -9.93
CA PRO A 44 -2.82 3.01 -11.29
C PRO A 44 -3.70 4.02 -12.04
N LYS A 45 -3.08 5.03 -12.65
CA LYS A 45 -3.79 6.00 -13.51
C LYS A 45 -4.48 5.33 -14.70
N LYS A 46 -3.89 4.25 -15.24
CA LYS A 46 -4.41 3.46 -16.37
C LYS A 46 -5.76 2.83 -16.06
N GLN A 47 -5.99 2.37 -14.83
CA GLN A 47 -7.25 1.73 -14.42
C GLN A 47 -8.26 2.74 -13.88
N VAL A 48 -7.79 3.85 -13.28
CA VAL A 48 -8.63 4.88 -12.70
C VAL A 48 -8.12 6.24 -13.13
N ALA A 49 -8.68 6.78 -14.21
CA ALA A 49 -8.23 8.03 -14.83
C ALA A 49 -8.48 9.29 -13.97
N LYS A 50 -9.62 9.35 -13.27
CA LYS A 50 -9.99 10.52 -12.47
C LYS A 50 -9.26 10.55 -11.13
N ALA A 51 -8.61 11.67 -10.81
CA ALA A 51 -7.88 11.85 -9.56
C ALA A 51 -8.80 11.75 -8.33
N THR A 52 -10.00 12.32 -8.40
CA THR A 52 -11.01 12.25 -7.34
C THR A 52 -11.39 10.80 -7.01
N HIS A 53 -11.53 9.94 -8.02
CA HIS A 53 -11.80 8.51 -7.83
C HIS A 53 -10.62 7.81 -7.15
N ARG A 54 -9.37 8.06 -7.59
CA ARG A 54 -8.17 7.52 -6.94
C ARG A 54 -8.07 7.95 -5.47
N ASN A 55 -8.37 9.21 -5.17
CA ASN A 55 -8.32 9.74 -3.80
C ASN A 55 -9.42 9.13 -2.92
N ARG A 56 -10.62 8.90 -3.48
CA ARG A 56 -11.68 8.16 -2.79
C ARG A 56 -11.26 6.73 -2.48
N ILE A 57 -10.62 6.03 -3.42
CA ILE A 57 -10.10 4.67 -3.20
C ILE A 57 -9.05 4.69 -2.08
N LYS A 58 -8.04 5.56 -2.17
CA LYS A 58 -7.00 5.68 -1.14
C LYS A 58 -7.60 5.95 0.25
N ARG A 59 -8.59 6.84 0.35
CA ARG A 59 -9.27 7.15 1.62
C ARG A 59 -10.02 5.94 2.18
N ARG A 60 -10.76 5.21 1.35
CA ARG A 60 -11.49 4.01 1.77
C ARG A 60 -10.57 2.90 2.23
N VAL A 61 -9.47 2.66 1.51
CA VAL A 61 -8.50 1.61 1.85
C VAL A 61 -7.77 1.91 3.16
N ARG A 62 -7.48 3.18 3.46
CA ARG A 62 -6.85 3.58 4.73
C ARG A 62 -7.78 3.50 5.95
N ALA A 63 -9.09 3.37 5.73
CA ALA A 63 -10.09 3.31 6.79
C ALA A 63 -10.54 1.86 7.12
N LEU A 64 -9.91 0.87 6.48
CA LEU A 64 -10.02 -0.54 6.82
C LEU A 64 -8.93 -0.87 7.84
#